data_AF-A0A5E7NCQ0-F1
#
_entry.id   AF-A0A5E7NCQ0-F1
#
_cell.length_a   1.000
_cell.length_b   1.000
_cell.length_c   1.000
_cell.angle_alpha   90.00
_cell.angle_beta   90.00
_cell.angle_gamma   90.00
#
_symmetry.space_group_name_H-M   'P 1'
#
loop_
_entity.id
_entity.type
_entity.pdbx_description
1 polymer ?
#
loop_
_entity_poly.entity_id
_entity_poly.type
_entity_poly.pdbx_seq_one_letter_code
_entity_poly.pdbx_strand_id
1 'polypeptide(L)'
;MDLSDFDDRPELPPEAGDLGAHPFDPNDQWLKGAPKDIQIEAMRQWFYARFEDPAECTPYDSGEGGYQFIHGGPCDPNDEIQERFSAVIEYEVMEELIDELHQECGDQWVPIDHDDWGFDDLYTMLPEERTDPQKMLSERLGQIENTILGQAVIQGFVIQLLHSATITALEAYLWDTTAYWVTQNKAVLRSFVKGNEEFAGEKLRLSDIFHNNGWFGEESDRIPANIYMAPLG
;
A
#
# COMPACT_ATOMS: atom_id res chain seq x y z
N MET A 1 12.46 2.44 14.11
CA MET A 1 13.55 1.55 13.66
C MET A 1 14.71 2.41 13.18
N ASP A 2 15.91 2.22 13.74
CA ASP A 2 17.13 2.89 13.24
C ASP A 2 17.60 2.11 12.00
N LEU A 3 17.75 2.80 10.87
CA LEU A 3 18.11 2.24 9.56
C LEU A 3 19.56 1.73 9.49
N SER A 4 20.30 1.76 10.60
CA SER A 4 21.74 1.47 10.67
C SER A 4 22.11 0.00 10.95
N ASP A 5 21.15 -0.85 11.34
CA ASP A 5 21.40 -2.26 11.73
C ASP A 5 21.22 -3.29 10.60
N PHE A 6 20.90 -2.83 9.39
CA PHE A 6 20.73 -3.68 8.20
C PHE A 6 22.02 -3.86 7.39
N ASP A 7 23.02 -2.99 7.57
CA ASP A 7 24.23 -2.91 6.71
C ASP A 7 25.28 -4.00 7.02
N ASP A 8 25.20 -4.65 8.19
CA ASP A 8 26.14 -5.71 8.61
C ASP A 8 25.59 -7.14 8.45
N ARG A 9 24.37 -7.30 7.89
CA ARG A 9 23.74 -8.62 7.72
C ARG A 9 24.25 -9.32 6.47
N PRO A 10 24.50 -10.64 6.51
CA PRO A 10 25.02 -11.36 5.35
C PRO A 10 23.96 -11.47 4.25
N GLU A 11 24.34 -11.16 3.01
CA GLU A 11 23.44 -11.35 1.86
C GLU A 11 23.21 -12.84 1.56
N LEU A 12 21.96 -13.23 1.32
CA LEU A 12 21.62 -14.58 0.93
C LEU A 12 22.02 -14.84 -0.54
N PRO A 13 22.69 -15.97 -0.83
CA PRO A 13 23.06 -16.29 -2.20
C PRO A 13 21.84 -16.81 -2.98
N PRO A 14 21.85 -16.81 -4.33
CA PRO A 14 20.71 -17.27 -5.14
C PRO A 14 20.30 -18.73 -4.91
N GLU A 15 21.20 -19.57 -4.40
CA GLU A 15 20.91 -20.95 -4.02
C GLU A 15 19.99 -21.05 -2.79
N ALA A 16 19.84 -19.96 -2.04
CA ALA A 16 18.96 -19.88 -0.88
C ALA A 16 17.49 -20.08 -1.23
N GLY A 17 17.08 -19.73 -2.44
CA GLY A 17 15.69 -19.78 -2.88
C GLY A 17 15.41 -18.73 -3.96
N ASP A 18 14.15 -18.55 -4.31
CA ASP A 18 13.75 -17.45 -5.17
C ASP A 18 13.68 -16.15 -4.36
N LEU A 19 14.76 -15.37 -4.38
CA LEU A 19 14.84 -14.08 -3.67
C LEU A 19 13.85 -13.03 -4.19
N GLY A 20 13.23 -13.25 -5.36
CA GLY A 20 12.17 -12.40 -5.89
C GLY A 20 10.76 -12.86 -5.52
N ALA A 21 10.62 -13.98 -4.80
CA ALA A 21 9.32 -14.47 -4.36
C ALA A 21 8.84 -13.70 -3.12
N HIS A 22 7.56 -13.36 -3.11
CA HIS A 22 6.88 -12.75 -1.98
C HIS A 22 5.64 -13.59 -1.62
N PRO A 23 5.64 -14.30 -0.46
CA PRO A 23 6.69 -14.33 0.55
C PRO A 23 7.89 -15.22 0.16
N PHE A 24 9.10 -14.85 0.59
CA PHE A 24 10.31 -15.65 0.41
C PHE A 24 10.21 -16.98 1.17
N ASP A 25 10.68 -18.07 0.57
CA ASP A 25 10.77 -19.38 1.23
C ASP A 25 12.12 -20.05 0.90
N PRO A 26 12.97 -20.32 1.90
CA PRO A 26 14.30 -20.86 1.65
C PRO A 26 14.25 -22.34 1.24
N ASN A 27 15.20 -22.73 0.39
CA ASN A 27 15.37 -24.11 -0.04
C ASN A 27 15.94 -24.96 1.10
N ASP A 28 15.12 -25.86 1.65
CA ASP A 28 15.49 -26.72 2.78
C ASP A 28 16.77 -27.55 2.55
N GLN A 29 17.01 -28.01 1.32
CA GLN A 29 18.18 -28.84 1.02
C GLN A 29 19.47 -28.01 1.06
N TRP A 30 19.42 -26.78 0.55
CA TRP A 30 20.53 -25.83 0.67
C TRP A 30 20.71 -25.38 2.12
N LEU A 31 19.61 -25.04 2.80
CA LEU A 31 19.60 -24.48 4.14
C LEU A 31 20.30 -25.40 5.16
N LYS A 32 20.12 -26.72 5.04
CA LYS A 32 20.82 -27.74 5.85
C LYS A 32 22.35 -27.64 5.80
N GLY A 33 22.90 -27.22 4.67
CA GLY A 33 24.35 -27.15 4.44
C GLY A 33 24.94 -25.75 4.58
N ALA A 34 24.09 -24.73 4.78
CA ALA A 34 24.52 -23.35 4.88
C ALA A 34 25.27 -23.07 6.20
N PRO A 35 26.20 -22.10 6.22
CA PRO A 35 26.80 -21.59 7.46
C PRO A 35 25.74 -21.07 8.44
N LYS A 36 26.02 -21.12 9.74
CA LYS A 36 25.08 -20.77 10.80
C LYS A 36 24.48 -19.36 10.66
N ASP A 37 25.33 -18.37 10.39
CA ASP A 37 24.95 -16.97 10.16
C ASP A 37 24.00 -16.84 8.96
N ILE A 38 24.26 -17.58 7.88
CA ILE A 38 23.39 -17.64 6.70
C ILE A 38 22.06 -18.35 7.00
N GLN A 39 22.07 -19.41 7.82
CA GLN A 39 20.85 -20.09 8.25
C GLN A 39 19.94 -19.15 9.05
N ILE A 40 20.52 -18.41 9.99
CA ILE A 40 19.80 -17.41 10.80
C ILE A 40 19.17 -16.34 9.91
N GLU A 41 19.94 -15.78 8.97
CA GLU A 41 19.41 -14.74 8.08
C GLU A 41 18.30 -15.27 7.16
N ALA A 42 18.44 -16.49 6.63
CA ALA A 42 17.39 -17.11 5.81
C ALA A 42 16.09 -17.34 6.59
N MET A 43 16.18 -17.82 7.84
CA MET A 43 15.02 -17.98 8.72
C MET A 43 14.41 -16.62 9.08
N ARG A 44 15.23 -15.59 9.32
CA ARG A 44 14.78 -14.23 9.63
C ARG A 44 14.00 -13.63 8.47
N GLN A 45 14.54 -13.69 7.25
CA GLN A 45 13.84 -13.21 6.05
C GLN A 45 12.54 -13.95 5.81
N TRP A 46 12.51 -15.27 6.07
CA TRP A 46 11.27 -16.05 6.01
C TRP A 46 10.24 -15.56 7.04
N PHE A 47 10.66 -15.25 8.26
CA PHE A 47 9.79 -14.80 9.35
C PHE A 47 9.22 -13.41 9.06
N TYR A 48 10.06 -12.42 8.72
CA TYR A 48 9.60 -11.07 8.38
C TYR A 48 8.77 -10.99 7.09
N ALA A 49 8.89 -11.98 6.19
CA ALA A 49 8.00 -12.06 5.04
C ALA A 49 6.57 -12.49 5.41
N ARG A 50 6.33 -12.96 6.65
CA ARG A 50 5.05 -13.52 7.12
C ARG A 50 4.50 -12.88 8.37
N PHE A 51 5.35 -12.29 9.21
CA PHE A 51 4.96 -11.71 10.49
C PHE A 51 5.54 -10.31 10.66
N GLU A 52 4.78 -9.46 11.34
CA GLU A 52 5.16 -8.09 11.64
C GLU A 52 4.85 -7.73 13.11
N ASP A 53 5.39 -6.60 13.55
CA ASP A 53 5.12 -6.05 14.88
C ASP A 53 3.64 -5.62 14.96
N PRO A 54 2.86 -6.05 15.97
CA PRO A 54 1.47 -5.61 16.16
C PRO A 54 1.32 -4.08 16.21
N ALA A 55 2.35 -3.32 16.58
CA ALA A 55 2.33 -1.86 16.56
C ALA A 55 2.09 -1.27 15.16
N GLU A 56 2.42 -1.99 14.09
CA GLU A 56 2.30 -1.49 12.71
C GLU A 56 0.86 -1.58 12.19
N CYS A 57 0.20 -2.73 12.38
CA CYS A 57 -1.12 -3.00 11.78
C CYS A 57 -2.23 -3.37 12.76
N THR A 58 -1.94 -3.45 14.07
CA THR A 58 -2.93 -3.89 15.07
C THR A 58 -3.48 -2.71 15.89
N PRO A 59 -4.81 -2.47 15.89
CA PRO A 59 -5.40 -1.42 16.71
C PRO A 59 -5.07 -1.60 18.21
N TYR A 60 -4.65 -0.52 18.86
CA TYR A 60 -4.33 -0.51 20.29
C TYR A 60 -5.40 0.22 21.10
N ASP A 61 -6.00 -0.44 22.09
CA ASP A 61 -6.90 0.22 23.04
C ASP A 61 -6.18 0.56 24.35
N SER A 62 -5.95 1.86 24.56
CA SER A 62 -5.33 2.40 25.77
C SER A 62 -6.16 2.25 27.06
N GLY A 63 -7.46 1.97 26.95
CA GLY A 63 -8.36 1.75 28.09
C GLY A 63 -8.23 0.35 28.70
N GLU A 64 -8.15 -0.68 27.85
CA GLU A 64 -7.90 -2.07 28.26
C GLU A 64 -6.40 -2.42 28.29
N GLY A 65 -5.56 -1.62 27.62
CA GLY A 65 -4.10 -1.72 27.67
C GLY A 65 -3.52 -2.82 26.79
N GLY A 66 -4.08 -3.05 25.60
CA GLY A 66 -3.62 -4.14 24.72
C GLY A 66 -3.97 -3.98 23.24
N TYR A 67 -3.27 -4.76 22.41
CA TYR A 67 -3.52 -4.91 20.98
C TYR A 67 -4.77 -5.76 20.72
N GLN A 68 -5.52 -5.39 19.68
CA GLN A 68 -6.73 -6.08 19.26
C GLN A 68 -6.44 -6.95 18.02
N PHE A 69 -6.11 -8.22 18.25
CA PHE A 69 -5.73 -9.20 17.22
C PHE A 69 -6.89 -9.65 16.32
N ILE A 70 -7.37 -8.76 15.46
CA ILE A 70 -8.53 -9.00 14.59
C ILE A 70 -8.19 -9.82 13.33
N HIS A 71 -6.92 -9.86 12.91
CA HIS A 71 -6.42 -10.58 11.72
C HIS A 71 -5.66 -11.89 12.05
N GLY A 72 -5.69 -12.33 13.31
CA GLY A 72 -4.92 -13.48 13.79
C GLY A 72 -3.82 -13.09 14.78
N GLY A 73 -3.18 -14.10 15.38
CA GLY A 73 -2.21 -13.92 16.46
C GLY A 73 -2.82 -13.87 17.87
N PRO A 74 -2.01 -13.62 18.91
CA PRO A 74 -0.55 -13.45 18.85
C PRO A 74 0.17 -14.74 18.43
N CYS A 75 1.24 -14.60 17.66
CA CYS A 75 2.12 -15.67 17.20
C CYS A 75 3.47 -15.57 17.93
N ASP A 76 3.88 -16.66 18.56
CA ASP A 76 5.19 -16.76 19.21
C ASP A 76 6.26 -17.15 18.17
N PRO A 77 7.35 -16.37 17.97
CA PRO A 77 8.46 -16.73 17.10
C PRO A 77 8.98 -18.14 17.32
N ASN A 78 8.99 -18.62 18.57
CA ASN A 78 9.42 -19.96 18.92
C ASN A 78 8.55 -21.04 18.27
N ASP A 79 7.23 -20.87 18.30
CA ASP A 79 6.29 -21.85 17.75
C ASP A 79 6.39 -21.88 16.22
N GLU A 80 6.37 -20.70 15.59
CA GLU A 80 6.38 -20.55 14.13
C GLU A 80 7.70 -21.03 13.49
N ILE A 81 8.85 -20.64 14.07
CA ILE A 81 10.17 -21.04 13.57
C ILE A 81 10.38 -22.54 13.75
N GLN A 82 10.02 -23.11 14.92
CA GLN A 82 10.16 -24.54 15.14
C GLN A 82 9.23 -25.35 14.23
N GLU A 83 7.99 -24.91 14.02
CA GLU A 83 7.06 -25.59 13.10
C GLU A 83 7.65 -25.68 11.69
N ARG A 84 8.25 -24.59 11.18
CA ARG A 84 8.82 -24.57 9.84
C ARG A 84 10.18 -25.28 9.72
N PHE A 85 11.06 -25.14 10.71
CA PHE A 85 12.48 -25.45 10.54
C PHE A 85 13.02 -26.60 11.41
N SER A 86 12.26 -27.12 12.38
CA SER A 86 12.74 -28.21 13.26
C SER A 86 13.16 -29.49 12.56
N ALA A 87 12.66 -29.75 11.35
CA ALA A 87 13.06 -30.90 10.52
C ALA A 87 14.35 -30.65 9.69
N VAL A 88 14.86 -29.42 9.72
CA VAL A 88 15.89 -28.90 8.80
C VAL A 88 17.08 -28.34 9.54
N ILE A 89 16.85 -27.57 10.61
CA ILE A 89 17.85 -26.84 11.38
C ILE A 89 17.82 -27.32 12.84
N GLU A 90 18.99 -27.41 13.46
CA GLU A 90 19.14 -27.75 14.88
C GLU A 90 18.61 -26.61 15.78
N TYR A 91 18.03 -26.99 16.92
CA TYR A 91 17.37 -26.03 17.82
C TYR A 91 18.31 -24.93 18.31
N GLU A 92 19.58 -25.22 18.57
CA GLU A 92 20.56 -24.22 19.05
C GLU A 92 20.82 -23.08 18.04
N VAL A 93 20.54 -23.29 16.76
CA VAL A 93 20.63 -22.23 15.74
C VAL A 93 19.31 -21.44 15.67
N MET A 94 18.17 -22.12 15.80
CA MET A 94 16.86 -21.48 15.85
C MET A 94 16.71 -20.60 17.10
N GLU A 95 17.17 -21.08 18.26
CA GLU A 95 17.10 -20.39 19.54
C GLU A 95 17.75 -19.00 19.49
N GLU A 96 18.88 -18.85 18.77
CA GLU A 96 19.54 -17.55 18.61
C GLU A 96 18.65 -16.53 17.88
N LEU A 97 17.96 -16.95 16.81
CA LEU A 97 17.02 -16.08 16.11
C LEU A 97 15.76 -15.82 16.95
N ILE A 98 15.24 -16.83 17.62
CA ILE A 98 14.04 -16.72 18.46
C ILE A 98 14.27 -15.71 19.59
N ASP A 99 15.42 -15.80 20.28
CA ASP A 99 15.79 -14.88 21.35
C ASP A 99 15.89 -13.43 20.85
N GLU A 100 16.40 -13.21 19.63
CA GLU A 100 16.44 -11.88 19.02
C GLU A 100 15.04 -11.34 18.73
N LEU A 101 14.17 -12.15 18.11
CA LEU A 101 12.78 -11.75 17.81
C LEU A 101 11.96 -11.50 19.07
N HIS A 102 12.19 -12.28 20.14
CA HIS A 102 11.59 -12.04 21.45
C HIS A 102 12.10 -10.75 22.10
N GLN A 103 13.37 -10.38 21.90
CA GLN A 103 13.89 -9.09 22.37
C GLN A 103 13.33 -7.91 21.58
N GLU A 104 13.04 -8.11 20.29
CA GLU A 104 12.43 -7.10 19.42
C GLU A 104 10.97 -6.82 19.79
N CYS A 105 10.12 -7.85 19.77
CA CYS A 105 8.66 -7.68 19.92
C CYS A 105 7.98 -8.71 20.87
N GLY A 106 8.76 -9.54 21.56
CA GLY A 106 8.21 -10.57 22.45
C GLY A 106 7.47 -11.67 21.67
N ASP A 107 6.41 -12.19 22.29
CA ASP A 107 5.58 -13.31 21.82
C ASP A 107 4.30 -12.86 21.11
N GLN A 108 4.22 -11.59 20.71
CA GLN A 108 2.97 -10.97 20.24
C GLN A 108 2.96 -10.63 18.76
N TRP A 109 3.79 -11.29 17.95
CA TRP A 109 3.86 -11.05 16.51
C TRP A 109 2.51 -11.33 15.84
N VAL A 110 2.23 -10.63 14.75
CA VAL A 110 0.99 -10.82 13.99
C VAL A 110 1.30 -11.25 12.57
N PRO A 111 0.50 -12.16 11.98
CA PRO A 111 0.62 -12.50 10.57
C PRO A 111 0.38 -11.25 9.71
N ILE A 112 1.20 -11.07 8.68
CA ILE A 112 0.99 -10.05 7.65
C ILE A 112 -0.24 -10.46 6.85
N ASP A 113 -1.23 -9.58 6.78
CA ASP A 113 -2.40 -9.78 5.93
C ASP A 113 -2.03 -9.42 4.48
N HIS A 114 -1.66 -10.43 3.69
CA HIS A 114 -1.37 -10.25 2.26
C HIS A 114 -2.63 -10.04 1.40
N ASP A 115 -3.84 -10.24 1.97
CA ASP A 115 -5.12 -10.05 1.28
C ASP A 115 -5.79 -8.71 1.67
N ASP A 116 -5.30 -8.01 2.68
CA ASP A 116 -5.77 -6.67 3.00
C ASP A 116 -5.14 -5.70 2.00
N TRP A 117 -5.97 -5.26 1.05
CA TRP A 117 -5.71 -4.07 0.26
C TRP A 117 -5.67 -2.91 1.25
N GLY A 118 -4.51 -2.69 1.85
CA GLY A 118 -4.32 -1.70 2.88
C GLY A 118 -4.91 -0.37 2.43
N PHE A 119 -5.37 0.43 3.39
CA PHE A 119 -5.97 1.73 3.08
C PHE A 119 -5.04 2.62 2.24
N ASP A 120 -3.71 2.41 2.37
CA ASP A 120 -2.66 3.01 1.56
C ASP A 120 -2.70 2.55 0.08
N ASP A 121 -2.93 1.27 -0.17
CA ASP A 121 -3.05 0.68 -1.51
C ASP A 121 -4.29 1.20 -2.28
N LEU A 122 -5.35 1.56 -1.54
CA LEU A 122 -6.51 2.25 -2.11
C LEU A 122 -6.18 3.68 -2.58
N TYR A 123 -5.21 4.35 -1.94
CA TYR A 123 -4.65 5.63 -2.39
C TYR A 123 -3.62 5.45 -3.52
N THR A 124 -2.85 4.35 -3.53
CA THR A 124 -1.96 3.97 -4.64
C THR A 124 -2.71 3.79 -5.97
N MET A 125 -4.01 3.48 -5.94
CA MET A 125 -4.85 3.44 -7.14
C MET A 125 -5.23 4.82 -7.71
N LEU A 126 -5.03 5.90 -6.96
CA LEU A 126 -5.29 7.24 -7.46
C LEU A 126 -4.06 7.76 -8.20
N PRO A 127 -4.24 8.41 -9.36
CA PRO A 127 -3.11 8.99 -10.08
C PRO A 127 -2.51 10.17 -9.31
N GLU A 128 -1.26 10.03 -8.89
CA GLU A 128 -0.49 11.07 -8.21
C GLU A 128 0.28 11.93 -9.21
N GLU A 129 0.87 11.28 -10.21
CA GLU A 129 1.57 11.89 -11.31
C GLU A 129 0.70 11.94 -12.58
N ARG A 130 1.01 12.90 -13.45
CA ARG A 130 0.34 13.07 -14.74
C ARG A 130 0.40 11.81 -15.62
N THR A 131 1.45 11.01 -15.48
CA THR A 131 1.71 9.83 -16.31
C THR A 131 1.06 8.56 -15.78
N ASP A 132 0.60 8.55 -14.54
CA ASP A 132 0.09 7.34 -13.88
C ASP A 132 -1.11 6.72 -14.57
N PRO A 133 -2.14 7.50 -15.01
CA PRO A 133 -3.27 6.90 -15.73
C PRO A 133 -2.80 6.12 -16.96
N GLN A 134 -1.85 6.68 -17.72
CA GLN A 134 -1.34 6.04 -18.93
C GLN A 134 -0.54 4.78 -18.60
N LYS A 135 0.27 4.81 -17.54
CA LYS A 135 1.04 3.65 -17.06
C LYS A 135 0.10 2.51 -16.65
N MET A 136 -0.90 2.81 -15.82
CA MET A 136 -1.90 1.84 -15.34
C MET A 136 -2.72 1.23 -16.49
N LEU A 137 -3.13 2.04 -17.48
CA LEU A 137 -3.78 1.53 -18.70
C LEU A 137 -2.87 0.55 -19.45
N SER A 138 -1.60 0.91 -19.64
CA SER A 138 -0.64 0.09 -20.38
C SER A 138 -0.38 -1.24 -19.69
N GLU A 139 -0.26 -1.24 -18.37
CA GLU A 139 -0.10 -2.45 -17.55
C GLU A 139 -1.32 -3.37 -17.68
N ARG A 140 -2.53 -2.82 -17.54
CA ARG A 140 -3.78 -3.60 -17.68
C ARG A 140 -3.94 -4.19 -19.07
N LEU A 141 -3.64 -3.44 -20.13
CA LEU A 141 -3.65 -3.96 -21.50
C LEU A 141 -2.60 -5.06 -21.70
N GLY A 142 -1.40 -4.91 -21.15
CA GLY A 142 -0.36 -5.94 -21.19
C GLY A 142 -0.79 -7.24 -20.50
N GLN A 143 -1.48 -7.16 -19.36
CA GLN A 143 -2.04 -8.32 -18.66
C GLN A 143 -3.12 -9.03 -19.49
N ILE A 144 -4.01 -8.27 -20.15
CA ILE A 144 -5.03 -8.79 -21.07
C ILE A 144 -4.38 -9.50 -22.27
N GLU A 145 -3.37 -8.89 -22.87
CA GLU A 145 -2.62 -9.48 -24.00
C GLU A 145 -1.90 -10.78 -23.60
N ASN A 146 -1.21 -10.79 -22.47
CA ASN A 146 -0.54 -12.00 -21.95
C ASN A 146 -1.54 -13.14 -21.69
N THR A 147 -2.73 -12.81 -21.19
CA THR A 147 -3.80 -13.79 -20.97
C THR A 147 -4.27 -14.42 -22.29
N ILE A 148 -4.33 -13.64 -23.37
CA ILE A 148 -4.68 -14.12 -24.70
C ILE A 148 -3.61 -15.06 -25.25
N LEU A 149 -2.33 -14.65 -25.14
CA LEU A 149 -1.20 -15.41 -25.67
C LEU A 149 -0.95 -16.72 -24.91
N GLY A 150 -1.32 -16.79 -23.63
CA GLY A 150 -1.20 -17.98 -22.80
C GLY A 150 -2.25 -19.06 -23.05
N GLN A 151 -3.30 -18.80 -23.84
CA GLN A 151 -4.38 -19.77 -24.07
C GLN A 151 -4.25 -20.52 -25.40
N ALA A 152 -4.22 -21.85 -25.34
CA ALA A 152 -4.15 -22.71 -26.53
C ALA A 152 -5.45 -22.72 -27.37
N VAL A 153 -6.61 -22.46 -26.75
CA VAL A 153 -7.92 -22.33 -27.42
C VAL A 153 -8.74 -21.25 -26.72
N ILE A 154 -9.04 -20.17 -27.43
CA ILE A 154 -9.84 -19.07 -26.90
C ILE A 154 -11.32 -19.39 -27.11
N GLN A 155 -12.07 -19.52 -26.00
CA GLN A 155 -13.51 -19.74 -26.04
C GLN A 155 -14.26 -18.41 -26.22
N GLY A 156 -15.46 -18.44 -26.84
CA GLY A 156 -16.25 -17.23 -27.07
C GLY A 156 -16.59 -16.43 -25.80
N PHE A 157 -16.72 -17.11 -24.66
CA PHE A 157 -16.90 -16.47 -23.35
C PHE A 157 -15.63 -15.71 -22.89
N VAL A 158 -14.45 -16.26 -23.14
CA VAL A 158 -13.17 -15.59 -22.83
C VAL A 158 -13.05 -14.29 -23.65
N ILE A 159 -13.44 -14.32 -24.92
CA ILE A 159 -13.45 -13.12 -25.78
C ILE A 159 -14.35 -12.03 -25.16
N GLN A 160 -15.54 -12.38 -24.68
CA GLN A 160 -16.43 -11.42 -24.02
C GLN A 160 -15.83 -10.85 -22.73
N LEU A 161 -15.18 -11.68 -21.91
CA LEU A 161 -14.49 -11.22 -20.70
C LEU A 161 -13.35 -10.24 -21.03
N LEU A 162 -12.55 -10.55 -22.05
CA LEU A 162 -11.44 -9.69 -22.48
C LEU A 162 -11.94 -8.35 -23.04
N HIS A 163 -13.06 -8.35 -23.78
CA HIS A 163 -13.71 -7.13 -24.24
C HIS A 163 -14.17 -6.26 -23.07
N SER A 164 -14.84 -6.85 -22.08
CA SER A 164 -15.26 -6.12 -20.87
C SER A 164 -14.05 -5.57 -20.12
N ALA A 165 -13.00 -6.37 -19.92
CA ALA A 165 -11.77 -5.95 -19.24
C ALA A 165 -11.10 -4.77 -19.96
N THR A 166 -11.09 -4.78 -21.30
CA THR A 166 -10.55 -3.68 -22.12
C THR A 166 -11.35 -2.40 -21.93
N ILE A 167 -12.68 -2.49 -21.93
CA ILE A 167 -13.56 -1.33 -21.71
C ILE A 167 -13.33 -0.77 -20.30
N THR A 168 -13.29 -1.62 -19.29
CA THR A 168 -13.05 -1.22 -17.90
C THR A 168 -11.67 -0.55 -17.72
N ALA A 169 -10.63 -1.06 -18.39
CA ALA A 169 -9.31 -0.42 -18.36
C ALA A 169 -9.33 0.98 -18.98
N LEU A 170 -10.06 1.17 -20.08
CA LEU A 170 -10.24 2.48 -20.72
C LEU A 170 -11.08 3.44 -19.88
N GLU A 171 -12.15 2.95 -19.24
CA GLU A 171 -12.99 3.74 -18.35
C GLU A 171 -12.21 4.25 -17.14
N ALA A 172 -11.44 3.37 -16.49
CA ALA A 172 -10.56 3.76 -15.40
C ALA A 172 -9.56 4.83 -15.85
N TYR A 173 -8.87 4.62 -16.96
CA TYR A 173 -7.94 5.61 -17.52
C TYR A 173 -8.57 6.99 -17.73
N LEU A 174 -9.78 7.05 -18.30
CA LEU A 174 -10.48 8.31 -18.56
C LEU A 174 -10.92 8.97 -17.26
N TRP A 175 -11.40 8.19 -16.30
CA TRP A 175 -11.76 8.66 -14.97
C TRP A 175 -10.55 9.26 -14.26
N ASP A 176 -9.46 8.51 -14.17
CA ASP A 176 -8.22 8.89 -13.48
C ASP A 176 -7.60 10.13 -14.12
N THR A 177 -7.55 10.19 -15.45
CA THR A 177 -7.09 11.38 -16.18
C THR A 177 -7.95 12.61 -15.83
N THR A 178 -9.28 12.44 -15.79
CA THR A 178 -10.19 13.54 -15.48
C THR A 178 -10.03 13.99 -14.03
N ALA A 179 -9.98 13.05 -13.10
CA ALA A 179 -9.77 13.29 -11.68
C ALA A 179 -8.48 14.07 -11.43
N TYR A 180 -7.36 13.61 -12.02
CA TYR A 180 -6.07 14.29 -11.93
C TYR A 180 -6.14 15.73 -12.43
N TRP A 181 -6.69 15.99 -13.61
CA TRP A 181 -6.71 17.35 -14.16
C TRP A 181 -7.66 18.28 -13.43
N VAL A 182 -8.79 17.76 -12.93
CA VAL A 182 -9.77 18.54 -12.18
C VAL A 182 -9.23 18.93 -10.79
N THR A 183 -8.44 18.06 -10.14
CA THR A 183 -7.81 18.37 -8.85
C THR A 183 -6.61 19.32 -9.01
N GLN A 184 -5.74 19.06 -9.99
CA GLN A 184 -4.48 19.80 -10.15
C GLN A 184 -4.63 21.14 -10.87
N ASN A 185 -5.68 21.34 -11.67
CA ASN A 185 -5.84 22.55 -12.48
C ASN A 185 -7.23 23.20 -12.33
N LYS A 186 -7.27 24.32 -11.61
CA LYS A 186 -8.49 25.12 -11.38
C LYS A 186 -9.17 25.60 -12.67
N ALA A 187 -8.43 25.83 -13.75
CA ALA A 187 -9.01 26.22 -15.03
C ALA A 187 -9.75 25.05 -15.68
N VAL A 188 -9.21 23.83 -15.58
CA VAL A 188 -9.85 22.60 -16.06
C VAL A 188 -11.10 22.29 -15.23
N LEU A 189 -11.01 22.34 -13.90
CA LEU A 189 -12.17 22.23 -13.00
C LEU A 189 -13.27 23.21 -13.40
N ARG A 190 -12.92 24.48 -13.62
CA ARG A 190 -13.89 25.51 -14.02
C ARG A 190 -14.53 25.21 -15.37
N SER A 191 -13.75 24.70 -16.33
CA SER A 191 -14.29 24.29 -17.63
C SER A 191 -15.20 23.08 -17.51
N PHE A 192 -14.82 22.10 -16.68
CA PHE A 192 -15.58 20.88 -16.42
C PHE A 192 -16.95 21.20 -15.79
N VAL A 193 -16.98 21.98 -14.72
CA VAL A 193 -18.22 22.39 -14.04
C VAL A 193 -19.13 23.21 -14.96
N LYS A 194 -18.57 24.09 -15.79
CA LYS A 194 -19.38 24.89 -16.73
C LYS A 194 -19.90 24.10 -17.93
N GLY A 195 -19.19 23.05 -18.34
CA GLY A 195 -19.52 22.24 -19.50
C GLY A 195 -20.54 21.14 -19.23
N ASN A 196 -20.80 20.82 -17.96
CA ASN A 196 -21.71 19.74 -17.59
C ASN A 196 -23.07 20.30 -17.13
N GLU A 197 -24.14 19.87 -17.81
CA GLU A 197 -25.51 20.34 -17.58
C GLU A 197 -26.04 20.00 -16.18
N GLU A 198 -25.53 18.92 -15.54
CA GLU A 198 -25.89 18.55 -14.18
C GLU A 198 -25.57 19.67 -13.18
N PHE A 199 -24.39 20.29 -13.30
CA PHE A 199 -23.99 21.40 -12.43
C PHE A 199 -24.64 22.72 -12.83
N ALA A 200 -25.08 22.87 -14.07
CA ALA A 200 -25.75 24.08 -14.54
C ALA A 200 -27.14 24.28 -13.91
N GLY A 201 -27.78 23.18 -13.48
CA GLY A 201 -29.09 23.20 -12.83
C GLY A 201 -29.07 23.50 -11.33
N GLU A 202 -27.92 23.38 -10.67
CA GLU A 202 -27.83 23.49 -9.21
C GLU A 202 -27.71 24.94 -8.72
N LYS A 203 -28.47 25.27 -7.67
CA LYS A 203 -28.45 26.60 -7.02
C LYS A 203 -27.82 26.49 -5.63
N LEU A 204 -26.57 26.94 -5.50
CA LEU A 204 -25.90 27.10 -4.22
C LEU A 204 -26.38 28.37 -3.51
N ARG A 205 -26.85 28.24 -2.26
CA ARG A 205 -27.12 29.41 -1.41
C ARG A 205 -25.82 29.90 -0.82
N LEU A 206 -25.66 31.23 -0.75
CA LEU A 206 -24.50 31.85 -0.12
C LEU A 206 -24.31 31.37 1.33
N SER A 207 -25.40 31.16 2.09
CA SER A 207 -25.36 30.61 3.45
C SER A 207 -24.57 29.30 3.56
N ASP A 208 -24.69 28.43 2.56
CA ASP A 208 -24.14 27.08 2.60
C ASP A 208 -22.62 27.09 2.36
N ILE A 209 -22.15 28.06 1.57
CA ILE A 209 -20.72 28.31 1.31
C ILE A 209 -20.01 28.79 2.59
N PHE A 210 -20.70 29.59 3.42
CA PHE A 210 -20.17 30.13 4.67
C PHE A 210 -20.20 29.14 5.84
N HIS A 211 -21.02 28.09 5.78
CA HIS A 211 -21.03 27.04 6.81
C HIS A 211 -19.98 25.95 6.57
N ASN A 212 -19.66 25.62 5.31
CA ASN A 212 -18.72 24.54 4.99
C ASN A 212 -17.25 24.98 4.85
N ASN A 213 -16.99 26.27 4.62
CA ASN A 213 -15.62 26.79 4.69
C ASN A 213 -15.43 27.44 6.05
N GLY A 214 -14.84 26.70 6.98
CA GLY A 214 -14.32 27.27 8.22
C GLY A 214 -13.56 28.55 7.90
N TRP A 215 -14.05 29.67 8.44
CA TRP A 215 -13.51 31.00 8.27
C TRP A 215 -12.00 31.03 8.59
N PHE A 216 -11.14 31.05 7.56
CA PHE A 216 -9.74 31.47 7.74
C PHE A 216 -9.70 33.00 7.74
N GLY A 217 -9.93 33.55 8.93
CA GLY A 217 -9.57 34.92 9.24
C GLY A 217 -8.08 35.01 9.53
N GLU A 218 -7.24 34.91 8.50
CA GLU A 218 -5.82 35.30 8.55
C GLU A 218 -5.38 35.89 7.20
N GLU A 219 -6.03 36.98 6.79
CA GLU A 219 -5.35 38.03 5.99
C GLU A 219 -6.07 39.38 6.14
N SER A 220 -6.39 39.74 7.39
CA SER A 220 -6.58 41.13 7.78
C SER A 220 -5.21 41.75 8.01
N ASP A 221 -4.42 41.94 6.96
CA ASP A 221 -3.30 42.90 6.94
C ASP A 221 -2.70 42.99 5.54
N ARG A 222 -3.45 43.57 4.60
CA ARG A 222 -2.95 44.27 3.39
C ARG A 222 -4.10 44.81 2.54
N ILE A 223 -4.97 45.62 3.16
CA ILE A 223 -5.62 46.69 2.41
C ILE A 223 -4.67 47.89 2.52
N PRO A 224 -3.96 48.30 1.46
CA PRO A 224 -3.26 49.57 1.52
C PRO A 224 -4.31 50.65 1.79
N ALA A 225 -4.14 51.32 2.92
CA ALA A 225 -4.89 52.48 3.35
C ALA A 225 -4.72 53.59 2.30
N ASN A 226 -5.55 53.57 1.26
CA ASN A 226 -5.58 54.68 0.31
C ASN A 226 -6.91 54.80 -0.43
N ILE A 227 -8.04 54.73 0.28
CA ILE A 227 -9.27 55.42 -0.14
C ILE A 227 -10.00 55.93 1.12
N TYR A 228 -9.44 56.95 1.76
CA TYR A 228 -10.22 57.93 2.53
C TYR A 228 -9.98 59.30 1.90
N MET A 229 -11.05 60.11 1.88
CA MET A 229 -11.22 61.47 1.32
C MET A 229 -11.74 61.49 -0.13
N ALA A 230 -12.90 62.06 -0.46
CA ALA A 230 -13.88 62.93 0.23
C ALA A 230 -15.14 63.07 -0.67
N PRO A 231 -16.10 63.98 -0.40
CA PRO A 231 -17.07 64.00 0.69
C PRO A 231 -18.52 63.89 0.17
N LEU A 232 -19.46 63.76 1.11
CA LEU A 232 -20.89 63.95 0.87
C LEU A 232 -21.16 65.33 0.27
N GLY A 233 -21.90 65.36 -0.84
CA GLY A 233 -22.50 66.51 -1.50
C GLY A 233 -23.66 66.03 -2.37
#